data_AF-A0A967X9D4-F1
#
_entry.id   AF-A0A967X9D4-F1
#
_cell.length_a   1.000
_cell.length_b   1.000
_cell.length_c   1.000
_cell.angle_alpha   90.00
_cell.angle_beta   90.00
_cell.angle_gamma   90.00
#
_symmetry.space_group_name_H-M   'P 1'
#
loop_
_entity.id
_entity.type
_entity.pdbx_description
1 polymer ?
#
loop_
_entity_poly.entity_id
_entity_poly.type
_entity_poly.pdbx_seq_one_letter_code
_entity_poly.pdbx_strand_id
1 'polypeptide(L)'
;MAVARSVDALEDLAAASGPVVACPTDIGTDASIGAIAEALPGTVRAVVNSAAAPMGGTITDVAPEALTGAVEVKVNGTLRLVRAVDERLTTDSRIIAIGG
;
A
#
# COMPACT_ATOMS: atom_id res chain seq x y z
N MET A 1 1.47 -7.11 8.64
CA MET A 1 1.36 -7.52 7.22
C MET A 1 2.06 -6.48 6.38
N ALA A 2 2.80 -6.89 5.35
CA ALA A 2 3.48 -6.01 4.41
C ALA A 2 2.94 -6.25 3.00
N VAL A 3 2.67 -5.17 2.27
CA VAL A 3 2.09 -5.19 0.93
C VAL A 3 3.07 -4.56 -0.04
N ALA A 4 3.47 -5.29 -1.08
CA ALA A 4 4.35 -4.79 -2.12
C ALA A 4 4.23 -5.63 -3.41
N ARG A 5 4.74 -5.10 -4.53
CA ARG A 5 4.80 -5.83 -5.81
C ARG A 5 5.90 -6.89 -5.84
N SER A 6 7.00 -6.65 -5.13
CA SER A 6 8.17 -7.54 -5.14
C SER A 6 8.01 -8.60 -4.06
N VAL A 7 7.93 -9.86 -4.49
CA VAL A 7 7.90 -11.02 -3.59
C VAL A 7 9.22 -11.14 -2.85
N ASP A 8 10.34 -11.08 -3.56
CA ASP A 8 11.69 -11.17 -3.00
C ASP A 8 11.91 -10.14 -1.87
N ALA A 9 11.50 -8.88 -2.08
CA ALA A 9 11.64 -7.85 -1.07
C ALA A 9 10.76 -8.09 0.18
N LEU A 10 9.61 -8.73 0.02
CA LEU A 10 8.75 -9.13 1.14
C LEU A 10 9.33 -10.32 1.90
N GLU A 11 9.96 -11.27 1.20
CA GLU A 11 10.66 -12.40 1.79
C GLU A 11 11.88 -11.93 2.58
N ASP A 12 12.69 -11.04 2.02
CA ASP A 12 13.83 -10.40 2.70
C ASP A 12 13.38 -9.66 3.97
N LEU A 13 12.27 -8.90 3.87
CA LEU A 13 11.70 -8.20 5.01
C LEU A 13 11.24 -9.17 6.11
N ALA A 14 10.55 -10.26 5.73
CA ALA A 14 10.09 -11.26 6.67
C ALA A 14 11.26 -12.00 7.35
N ALA A 15 12.34 -12.26 6.62
CA ALA A 15 13.56 -12.84 7.18
C ALA A 15 14.26 -11.89 8.17
N ALA A 16 14.26 -10.58 7.87
CA ALA A 16 14.95 -9.58 8.68
C ALA A 16 14.15 -9.08 9.89
N SER A 17 12.80 -9.10 9.83
CA SER A 17 11.95 -8.29 10.71
C SER A 17 10.81 -9.08 11.36
N GLY A 18 11.07 -10.15 12.11
CA GLY A 18 10.05 -10.83 12.92
C GLY A 18 8.83 -11.35 12.11
N PRO A 19 7.68 -11.62 12.74
CA PRO A 19 6.53 -12.23 12.05
C PRO A 19 5.82 -11.24 11.12
N VAL A 20 6.30 -11.12 9.88
CA VAL A 20 5.66 -10.37 8.80
C VAL A 20 4.84 -11.32 7.94
N VAL A 21 3.53 -11.07 7.86
CA VAL A 21 2.68 -11.67 6.83
C VAL A 21 2.91 -10.92 5.52
N ALA A 22 3.48 -11.58 4.51
CA ALA A 22 3.69 -11.02 3.18
C ALA A 22 2.39 -11.07 2.35
N CYS A 23 2.07 -9.99 1.66
CA CYS A 23 0.93 -9.88 0.76
C CYS A 23 1.40 -9.28 -0.58
N PRO A 24 1.83 -10.12 -1.54
CA PRO A 24 2.32 -9.63 -2.82
C PRO A 24 1.15 -9.14 -3.70
N THR A 25 0.98 -7.83 -3.79
CA THR A 25 -0.03 -7.20 -4.65
C THR A 25 0.35 -5.77 -5.00
N ASP A 26 -0.16 -5.27 -6.13
CA ASP A 26 0.01 -3.88 -6.56
C ASP A 26 -1.14 -2.98 -6.05
N ILE A 27 -0.82 -2.09 -5.11
CA ILE A 27 -1.79 -1.13 -4.55
C ILE A 27 -2.24 -0.07 -5.55
N GLY A 28 -1.57 0.06 -6.71
CA GLY A 28 -2.03 0.87 -7.83
C GLY A 28 -3.25 0.29 -8.55
N THR A 29 -3.72 -0.90 -8.18
CA THR A 29 -4.83 -1.59 -8.85
C THR A 29 -5.96 -1.97 -7.89
N ASP A 30 -7.20 -1.98 -8.37
CA ASP A 30 -8.37 -2.31 -7.53
C ASP A 30 -8.37 -3.77 -7.03
N ALA A 31 -7.68 -4.67 -7.74
CA ALA A 31 -7.51 -6.06 -7.33
C ALA A 31 -6.83 -6.19 -5.95
N SER A 32 -6.03 -5.20 -5.56
CA SER A 32 -5.37 -5.18 -4.24
C SER A 32 -6.36 -5.18 -3.07
N ILE A 33 -7.58 -4.66 -3.25
CA ILE A 33 -8.57 -4.60 -2.17
C ILE A 33 -8.90 -6.01 -1.69
N GLY A 34 -9.24 -6.92 -2.62
CA GLY A 34 -9.58 -8.31 -2.31
C GLY A 34 -8.38 -9.08 -1.78
N ALA A 35 -7.22 -8.95 -2.43
CA ALA A 35 -6.00 -9.65 -2.03
C ALA A 35 -5.56 -9.32 -0.60
N ILE A 36 -5.67 -8.04 -0.22
CA ILE A 36 -5.35 -7.58 1.14
C ILE A 36 -6.40 -8.08 2.12
N ALA A 37 -7.69 -7.93 1.82
CA ALA A 37 -8.77 -8.37 2.70
C ALA A 37 -8.70 -9.87 3.02
N GLU A 38 -8.35 -10.71 2.04
CA GLU A 38 -8.19 -12.15 2.18
C GLU A 38 -6.97 -12.53 3.05
N ALA A 39 -5.87 -11.78 2.92
CA ALA A 39 -4.62 -12.05 3.66
C ALA A 39 -4.61 -11.51 5.10
N LEU A 40 -5.61 -10.71 5.51
CA LEU A 40 -5.64 -10.08 6.82
C LEU A 40 -5.83 -11.09 7.96
N PRO A 41 -4.93 -11.13 8.95
CA PRO A 41 -4.99 -12.12 10.03
C PRO A 41 -6.00 -11.77 11.14
N GLY A 42 -6.61 -10.59 11.12
CA GLY A 42 -7.49 -10.14 12.21
C GLY A 42 -7.77 -8.63 12.19
N THR A 43 -7.93 -8.05 13.39
CA THR A 43 -8.20 -6.61 13.56
C THR A 43 -6.99 -5.75 13.16
N VAL A 44 -7.26 -4.56 12.63
CA VAL A 44 -6.24 -3.64 12.12
C VAL A 44 -6.19 -2.39 13.00
N ARG A 45 -5.07 -2.21 13.70
CA ARG A 45 -4.82 -1.03 14.56
C ARG A 45 -4.20 0.15 13.80
N ALA A 46 -3.48 -0.13 12.72
CA ALA A 46 -2.84 0.88 11.90
C ALA A 46 -2.76 0.43 10.45
N VAL A 47 -3.03 1.37 9.55
CA VAL A 47 -2.82 1.25 8.10
C VAL A 47 -1.79 2.29 7.72
N VAL A 48 -0.70 1.85 7.09
CA VAL A 48 0.37 2.76 6.68
C VAL A 48 0.53 2.67 5.17
N ASN A 49 0.24 3.76 4.45
CA ASN A 49 0.66 3.89 3.07
C ASN A 49 2.01 4.59 3.01
N SER A 50 3.06 3.81 2.71
CA SER A 50 4.42 4.28 2.45
C SER A 50 4.87 4.00 1.02
N ALA A 51 3.96 3.53 0.16
CA ALA A 51 4.28 3.19 -1.21
C ALA A 51 4.64 4.45 -2.01
N ALA A 52 5.71 4.35 -2.80
CA ALA A 52 6.18 5.41 -3.65
C ALA A 52 6.10 5.00 -5.13
N ALA A 53 5.85 6.00 -5.97
CA ALA A 53 5.85 5.86 -7.42
C ALA A 53 6.68 7.00 -8.02
N PRO A 54 7.50 6.72 -9.06
CA PRO A 54 8.31 7.74 -9.71
C PRO A 54 7.42 8.70 -10.50
N MET A 55 7.65 10.01 -10.37
CA MET A 55 7.01 11.03 -11.21
C MET A 55 7.83 11.36 -12.47
N GLY A 56 9.11 10.96 -12.53
CA GLY A 56 9.90 11.00 -13.76
C GLY A 56 10.35 12.39 -14.26
N GLY A 57 10.19 13.46 -13.50
CA GLY A 57 10.60 14.80 -13.94
C GLY A 57 10.32 15.91 -12.94
N THR A 58 10.58 17.15 -13.37
CA THR A 58 10.20 18.39 -12.66
C THR A 58 8.77 18.79 -13.03
N ILE A 59 8.26 19.84 -12.41
CA ILE A 59 6.91 20.35 -12.70
C ILE A 59 6.72 20.79 -14.16
N THR A 60 7.79 21.16 -14.85
CA THR A 60 7.73 21.63 -16.26
C THR A 60 7.68 20.49 -17.26
N ASP A 61 8.22 19.33 -16.90
CA ASP A 61 8.52 18.25 -17.84
C ASP A 61 7.90 16.90 -17.45
N VAL A 62 7.16 16.85 -16.34
CA VAL A 62 6.46 15.64 -15.90
C VAL A 62 5.41 15.22 -16.93
N ALA A 63 5.51 13.97 -17.40
CA ALA A 63 4.49 13.39 -18.27
C ALA A 63 3.18 13.22 -17.48
N PRO A 64 2.01 13.60 -18.05
CA PRO A 64 0.72 13.41 -17.40
C PRO A 64 0.48 11.96 -16.93
N GLU A 65 0.93 10.97 -17.69
CA GLU A 65 0.78 9.56 -17.36
C GLU A 65 1.61 9.17 -16.12
N ALA A 66 2.79 9.76 -15.94
CA ALA A 66 3.61 9.55 -14.75
C ALA A 66 2.93 10.15 -13.51
N LEU A 67 2.26 11.31 -13.66
CA LEU A 67 1.46 11.89 -12.60
C LEU A 67 0.26 11.00 -12.25
N THR A 68 -0.47 10.48 -13.24
CA THR A 68 -1.57 9.53 -13.02
C THR A 68 -1.07 8.29 -12.30
N GLY A 69 0.06 7.70 -12.72
CA GLY A 69 0.66 6.55 -12.04
C GLY A 69 1.04 6.85 -10.58
N ALA A 70 1.54 8.06 -10.30
CA ALA A 70 1.83 8.49 -8.94
C ALA A 70 0.56 8.66 -8.08
N VAL A 71 -0.51 9.21 -8.65
CA VAL A 71 -1.82 9.32 -8.01
C VAL A 71 -2.39 7.94 -7.69
N GLU A 72 -2.27 6.99 -8.62
CA GLU A 72 -2.78 5.63 -8.41
C GLU A 72 -2.16 4.94 -7.20
N VAL A 73 -0.87 5.18 -6.93
CA VAL A 73 -0.17 4.57 -5.80
C VAL A 73 -0.32 5.38 -4.51
N LYS A 74 -0.17 6.70 -4.58
CA LYS A 74 -0.15 7.55 -3.37
C LYS A 74 -1.56 7.83 -2.84
N VAL A 75 -2.44 8.31 -3.72
CA VAL A 75 -3.78 8.76 -3.33
C VAL A 75 -4.75 7.59 -3.38
N ASN A 76 -4.92 6.99 -4.57
CA ASN A 76 -5.88 5.91 -4.75
C ASN A 76 -5.43 4.64 -4.03
N GLY A 77 -4.12 4.40 -3.90
CA GLY A 77 -3.59 3.31 -3.09
C GLY A 77 -3.95 3.43 -1.60
N THR A 78 -3.98 4.65 -1.04
CA THR A 78 -4.47 4.87 0.33
C THR A 78 -5.96 4.52 0.44
N LEU A 79 -6.77 4.97 -0.53
CA LEU A 79 -8.19 4.65 -0.58
C LEU A 79 -8.43 3.13 -0.66
N ARG A 80 -7.66 2.43 -1.50
CA ARG A 80 -7.74 0.96 -1.65
C ARG A 80 -7.34 0.24 -0.38
N LEU A 81 -6.26 0.67 0.28
CA LEU A 81 -5.86 0.11 1.58
C LEU A 81 -6.96 0.25 2.62
N VAL A 82 -7.54 1.44 2.77
CA VAL A 82 -8.61 1.69 3.74
C VAL A 82 -9.82 0.84 3.43
N ARG A 83 -10.24 0.76 2.17
CA ARG A 83 -11.35 -0.11 1.73
C ARG A 83 -11.10 -1.59 2.06
N ALA A 84 -9.87 -2.07 1.87
CA ALA A 84 -9.52 -3.47 2.13
C ALA A 84 -9.59 -3.84 3.62
N VAL A 85 -9.36 -2.88 4.51
CA VAL A 85 -9.30 -3.13 5.95
C VAL A 85 -10.52 -2.61 6.72
N ASP A 86 -11.48 -1.96 6.06
CA ASP A 86 -12.54 -1.17 6.71
C ASP A 86 -13.30 -1.96 7.77
N GLU A 87 -13.73 -3.18 7.44
CA GLU A 87 -14.42 -4.10 8.36
C GLU A 87 -13.55 -4.60 9.53
N ARG A 88 -12.24 -4.36 9.48
CA ARG A 88 -11.25 -4.78 10.48
C ARG A 88 -10.75 -3.61 11.33
N LEU A 89 -11.10 -2.38 10.98
CA LEU A 89 -10.76 -1.20 11.77
C LEU A 89 -11.61 -1.17 13.05
N THR A 90 -10.98 -0.87 14.18
CA THR A 90 -11.65 -0.66 15.47
C THR A 90 -11.54 0.80 15.90
N THR A 91 -12.24 1.16 16.98
CA THR A 91 -11.95 2.40 17.71
C THR A 91 -10.45 2.52 17.96
N ASP A 92 -9.93 3.74 17.83
CA ASP A 92 -8.50 4.07 17.95
C ASP A 92 -7.56 3.52 16.87
N SER A 93 -8.11 2.98 15.78
CA SER A 93 -7.28 2.69 14.61
C SER A 93 -6.71 3.98 14.00
N ARG A 94 -5.60 3.84 13.28
CA ARG A 94 -4.91 4.97 12.63
C ARG A 94 -4.70 4.70 11.15
N ILE A 95 -4.98 5.69 10.32
CA ILE A 95 -4.63 5.70 8.91
C ILE A 95 -3.49 6.71 8.76
N ILE A 96 -2.35 6.24 8.27
CA ILE A 96 -1.11 7.01 8.17
C ILE A 96 -0.68 6.99 6.71
N ALA A 97 -0.65 8.14 6.06
CA ALA A 97 -0.10 8.29 4.72
C ALA A 97 1.22 9.06 4.82
N ILE A 98 2.29 8.49 4.26
CA ILE A 98 3.60 9.15 4.21
C ILE A 98 3.69 9.94 2.92
N GLY A 99 3.63 11.27 3.05
CA GLY A 99 3.78 12.21 1.95
C GLY A 99 5.22 12.62 1.71
N GLY A 100 5.49 13.05 0.48
CA GLY A 100 6.78 13.54 -0.03
C GLY A 100 6.65 13.89 -1.50
#